data_AF-A0A0G1JED3-F1
#
_entry.id   AF-A0A0G1JED3-F1
#
_cell.length_a   1.000
_cell.length_b   1.000
_cell.length_c   1.000
_cell.angle_alpha   90.00
_cell.angle_beta   90.00
_cell.angle_gamma   90.00
#
_symmetry.space_group_name_H-M   'P 1'
#
loop_
_entity.id
_entity.type
_entity.pdbx_description
1 polymer ?
#
loop_
_entity_poly.entity_id
_entity_poly.type
_entity_poly.pdbx_seq_one_letter_code
_entity_poly.pdbx_strand_id
1 'polypeptide(L)'
;MAGVLGTGKTTAAKLISNQLGFFLVKEEFAENPFLRLFYENPKRWAFHSQLFFLQEKAKQLEKIKNLLNKKNIVQDCPLEQDYSSYAKTQKILGNMNREEFSLYEKIYCFLNGHLPQPDLIIQLDSNLPQLLKRISRRGRSFEKGISKKYLQTLAKL
;
A
#
# COMPACT_ATOMS: atom_id res chain seq x y z
N MET A 1 -9.21 1.90 4.12
CA MET A 1 -9.01 0.48 4.48
C MET A 1 -7.53 0.16 4.46
N ALA A 2 -6.94 -0.08 5.63
CA ALA A 2 -5.54 -0.43 5.78
C ALA A 2 -5.37 -1.92 6.15
N GLY A 3 -4.17 -2.45 5.92
CA GLY A 3 -3.83 -3.84 6.22
C GLY A 3 -2.85 -4.42 5.19
N VAL A 4 -2.06 -5.41 5.58
CA VAL A 4 -1.01 -5.92 4.69
C VAL A 4 -1.57 -6.75 3.53
N LEU A 5 -0.72 -7.07 2.56
CA LEU A 5 -1.13 -7.88 1.42
C LEU A 5 -1.68 -9.26 1.88
N GLY A 6 -2.92 -9.57 1.46
CA GLY A 6 -3.63 -10.78 1.88
C GLY A 6 -4.59 -10.63 3.06
N THR A 7 -4.73 -9.46 3.68
CA THR A 7 -5.67 -9.28 4.82
C THR A 7 -7.15 -9.23 4.41
N GLY A 8 -7.45 -8.88 3.15
CA GLY A 8 -8.82 -8.79 2.64
C GLY A 8 -9.35 -7.35 2.49
N LYS A 9 -8.49 -6.34 2.70
CA LYS A 9 -8.77 -4.90 2.51
C LYS A 9 -9.55 -4.56 1.24
N THR A 10 -9.15 -5.06 0.07
CA THR A 10 -9.90 -4.85 -1.18
C THR A 10 -11.32 -5.40 -1.13
N THR A 11 -11.53 -6.54 -0.47
CA THR A 11 -12.88 -7.14 -0.32
C THR A 11 -13.73 -6.30 0.63
N ALA A 12 -13.17 -5.90 1.77
CA ALA A 12 -13.87 -5.06 2.74
C ALA A 12 -14.20 -3.66 2.17
N ALA A 13 -13.28 -3.02 1.45
CA ALA A 13 -13.51 -1.73 0.78
C ALA A 13 -14.69 -1.80 -0.20
N LYS A 14 -14.78 -2.88 -0.98
CA LYS A 14 -15.90 -3.13 -1.90
C LYS A 14 -17.21 -3.34 -1.16
N LEU A 15 -17.20 -4.10 -0.06
CA LEU A 15 -18.41 -4.30 0.76
C LEU A 15 -18.93 -2.99 1.33
N ILE A 16 -18.05 -2.16 1.90
CA ILE A 16 -18.40 -0.83 2.43
C ILE A 16 -18.96 0.06 1.31
N SER A 17 -18.28 0.12 0.16
CA SER A 17 -18.76 0.88 -0.99
C SER A 17 -20.16 0.47 -1.41
N ASN A 18 -20.42 -0.84 -1.52
CA ASN A 18 -21.72 -1.37 -1.94
C ASN A 18 -22.81 -1.15 -0.90
N GLN A 19 -22.51 -1.33 0.39
CA GLN A 19 -23.51 -1.23 1.46
C GLN A 19 -23.86 0.22 1.83
N LEU A 20 -22.88 1.12 1.79
CA LEU A 20 -23.06 2.53 2.19
C LEU A 20 -23.17 3.49 1.01
N GLY A 21 -23.04 3.01 -0.23
CA GLY A 21 -23.04 3.85 -1.43
C GLY A 21 -21.80 4.75 -1.58
N PHE A 22 -20.71 4.44 -0.87
CA PHE A 22 -19.48 5.25 -0.91
C PHE A 22 -18.74 5.04 -2.22
N PHE A 23 -18.12 6.09 -2.75
CA PHE A 23 -17.28 5.99 -3.92
C PHE A 23 -16.00 5.20 -3.59
N LEU A 24 -15.74 4.11 -4.31
CA LEU A 24 -14.57 3.26 -4.08
C LEU A 24 -13.36 3.73 -4.89
N VAL A 25 -12.29 4.08 -4.19
CA VAL A 25 -10.96 4.27 -4.77
C VAL A 25 -10.17 2.97 -4.60
N LYS A 26 -9.82 2.32 -5.72
CA LYS A 26 -9.13 1.02 -5.73
C LYS A 26 -7.62 1.21 -5.82
N GLU A 27 -6.87 0.30 -5.20
CA GLU A 27 -5.42 0.21 -5.38
C GLU A 27 -5.09 -0.41 -6.75
N GLU A 28 -4.31 0.31 -7.56
CA GLU A 28 -3.93 -0.11 -8.91
C GLU A 28 -2.51 -0.68 -8.91
N PHE A 29 -2.39 -2.01 -8.81
CA PHE A 29 -1.09 -2.69 -8.72
C PHE A 29 -0.41 -2.92 -10.07
N ALA A 30 -1.20 -3.01 -11.15
CA ALA A 30 -0.75 -3.58 -12.41
C ALA A 30 0.18 -2.67 -13.23
N GLU A 31 0.24 -1.38 -12.88
CA GLU A 31 0.98 -0.39 -13.66
C GLU A 31 2.41 -0.14 -13.15
N ASN A 32 2.81 -0.69 -12.00
CA ASN A 32 4.13 -0.43 -11.44
C ASN A 32 5.22 -1.26 -12.17
N PRO A 33 6.06 -0.64 -13.02
CA PRO A 33 7.07 -1.37 -13.79
C PRO A 33 8.17 -1.97 -12.89
N PHE A 34 8.32 -1.45 -11.67
CA PHE A 34 9.33 -1.90 -10.71
C PHE A 34 8.83 -3.00 -9.80
N LEU A 35 7.52 -3.31 -9.78
CA LEU A 35 6.96 -4.26 -8.80
C LEU A 35 7.54 -5.66 -8.98
N ARG A 36 7.61 -6.15 -10.22
CA ARG A 36 8.24 -7.44 -10.52
C ARG A 36 9.73 -7.44 -10.17
N LEU A 37 10.44 -6.38 -10.58
CA LEU A 37 11.87 -6.21 -10.32
C LEU A 37 12.17 -6.14 -8.81
N PHE A 38 11.26 -5.54 -8.03
CA PHE A 38 11.31 -5.51 -6.58
C PHE A 38 11.27 -6.91 -5.97
N TYR A 39 10.36 -7.78 -6.42
CA TYR A 39 10.31 -9.15 -5.90
C TYR A 39 11.52 -9.99 -6.32
N GLU A 40 12.16 -9.68 -7.45
CA GLU A 40 13.39 -10.34 -7.91
C GLU A 40 14.64 -9.82 -7.17
N ASN A 41 14.76 -8.51 -6.93
CA ASN A 41 15.87 -7.90 -6.20
C ASN A 41 15.40 -6.69 -5.37
N PRO A 42 14.90 -6.92 -4.13
CA PRO A 42 14.38 -5.87 -3.27
C PRO A 42 15.41 -4.79 -2.97
N LYS A 43 16.68 -5.15 -2.79
CA LYS A 43 17.76 -4.23 -2.45
C LYS A 43 18.03 -3.20 -3.54
N ARG A 44 17.79 -3.54 -4.81
CA ARG A 44 17.94 -2.61 -5.94
C ARG A 44 16.68 -1.80 -6.22
N TRP A 45 15.51 -2.42 -6.06
CA TRP A 45 14.26 -1.91 -6.63
C TRP A 45 13.20 -1.50 -5.61
N ALA A 46 13.44 -1.70 -4.30
CA ALA A 46 12.51 -1.27 -3.24
C ALA A 46 12.20 0.23 -3.34
N PHE A 47 13.21 1.09 -3.35
CA PHE A 47 13.01 2.53 -3.44
C PHE A 47 12.15 2.93 -4.66
N HIS A 48 12.49 2.42 -5.84
CA HIS A 48 11.77 2.70 -7.09
C HIS A 48 10.30 2.24 -7.02
N SER A 49 10.07 1.02 -6.54
CA SER A 49 8.72 0.46 -6.42
C SER A 49 7.86 1.23 -5.41
N GLN A 50 8.43 1.56 -4.23
CA GLN A 50 7.72 2.34 -3.22
C GLN A 50 7.41 3.76 -3.69
N LEU A 51 8.37 4.44 -4.34
CA LEU A 51 8.17 5.79 -4.86
C LEU A 51 7.09 5.84 -5.94
N PHE A 52 7.04 4.83 -6.82
CA PHE A 52 5.97 4.70 -7.81
C PHE A 52 4.60 4.61 -7.15
N PHE A 53 4.43 3.72 -6.16
CA PHE A 53 3.14 3.60 -5.46
C PHE A 53 2.75 4.90 -4.76
N LEU A 54 3.70 5.54 -4.08
CA LEU A 54 3.48 6.82 -3.41
C LEU A 54 2.98 7.88 -4.40
N GLN A 55 3.62 7.99 -5.58
CA GLN A 55 3.25 8.94 -6.62
C GLN A 55 1.85 8.63 -7.20
N GLU A 56 1.56 7.38 -7.55
CA GLU A 56 0.25 7.02 -8.13
C GLU A 56 -0.87 7.26 -7.13
N LYS A 57 -0.64 6.93 -5.86
CA LYS A 57 -1.63 7.17 -4.81
C LYS A 57 -1.85 8.67 -4.55
N ALA A 58 -0.80 9.48 -4.59
CA ALA A 58 -0.93 10.93 -4.53
C ALA A 58 -1.76 11.48 -5.71
N LYS A 59 -1.51 11.02 -6.94
CA LYS A 59 -2.32 11.40 -8.11
C LYS A 59 -3.79 11.01 -7.96
N GLN A 60 -4.07 9.81 -7.43
CA GLN A 60 -5.43 9.37 -7.16
C GLN A 60 -6.11 10.27 -6.13
N LEU A 61 -5.40 10.63 -5.04
CA LEU A 61 -5.90 11.52 -4.00
C LEU A 61 -6.17 12.96 -4.51
N GLU A 62 -5.31 13.50 -5.37
CA GLU A 62 -5.56 14.78 -6.05
C GLU A 62 -6.83 14.74 -6.91
N LYS A 63 -7.02 13.66 -7.70
CA LYS A 63 -8.21 13.51 -8.57
C LYS A 63 -9.51 13.49 -7.77
N ILE A 64 -9.52 12.86 -6.58
CA ILE A 64 -10.74 12.76 -5.77
C ILE A 64 -10.97 13.97 -4.86
N LYS A 65 -10.01 14.89 -4.74
CA LYS A 65 -10.11 16.09 -3.90
C LYS A 65 -11.40 16.88 -4.15
N ASN A 66 -11.77 17.04 -5.42
CA ASN A 66 -13.00 17.73 -5.83
C ASN A 66 -14.30 16.91 -5.58
N LEU A 67 -14.18 15.59 -5.39
CA LEU A 67 -15.31 14.71 -5.13
C LEU A 67 -15.70 14.66 -3.65
N LEU A 68 -14.77 14.98 -2.74
CA LEU A 68 -14.99 14.89 -1.29
C LEU A 68 -16.13 15.79 -0.80
N ASN A 69 -16.36 16.93 -1.46
CA ASN A 69 -17.49 17.83 -1.13
C ASN A 69 -18.85 17.28 -1.59
N LYS A 70 -18.88 16.18 -2.35
CA LYS A 70 -20.09 15.66 -3.01
C LYS A 70 -20.38 14.20 -2.66
N LYS A 71 -19.37 13.44 -2.23
CA LYS A 71 -19.47 11.99 -2.02
C LYS A 71 -18.60 11.55 -0.86
N ASN A 72 -19.13 10.63 -0.07
CA ASN A 72 -18.33 9.84 0.85
C ASN A 72 -17.46 8.85 0.07
N ILE A 73 -16.22 8.67 0.51
CA ILE A 73 -15.22 7.86 -0.19
C ILE A 73 -14.72 6.74 0.71
N VAL A 74 -14.53 5.56 0.14
CA VAL A 74 -13.76 4.48 0.75
C VAL A 74 -12.55 4.17 -0.13
N GLN A 75 -11.36 4.22 0.47
CA GLN A 75 -10.10 3.92 -0.20
C GLN A 75 -9.56 2.54 0.20
N ASP A 76 -9.17 1.75 -0.79
CA ASP A 76 -8.36 0.54 -0.60
C ASP A 76 -6.88 0.94 -0.53
N CYS A 77 -6.23 0.70 0.61
CA CYS A 77 -4.83 1.04 0.91
C CYS A 77 -4.56 2.56 0.95
N PRO A 78 -4.57 3.21 2.13
CA PRO A 78 -4.33 4.64 2.25
C PRO A 78 -2.84 5.01 2.03
N LEU A 79 -2.55 6.31 1.85
CA LEU A 79 -1.19 6.82 1.56
C LEU A 79 -0.24 6.60 2.73
N GLU A 80 -0.76 6.80 3.93
CA GLU A 80 -0.10 6.61 5.21
C GLU A 80 0.43 5.18 5.34
N GLN A 81 -0.24 4.19 4.74
CA GLN A 81 0.19 2.80 4.78
C GLN A 81 1.43 2.54 3.91
N ASP A 82 1.56 3.21 2.77
CA ASP A 82 2.75 3.10 1.91
C ASP A 82 3.99 3.53 2.67
N TYR A 83 3.89 4.61 3.45
CA TYR A 83 4.97 5.06 4.32
C TYR A 83 5.15 4.19 5.57
N SER A 84 4.09 4.05 6.38
CA SER A 84 4.18 3.47 7.72
C SER A 84 4.40 1.96 7.75
N SER A 85 3.90 1.21 6.76
CA SER A 85 4.10 -0.24 6.67
C SER A 85 5.12 -0.59 5.59
N TYR A 86 4.86 -0.24 4.32
CA TYR A 86 5.65 -0.77 3.21
C TYR A 86 7.06 -0.18 3.14
N ALA A 87 7.21 1.14 3.13
CA ALA A 87 8.51 1.79 3.06
C ALA A 87 9.35 1.52 4.33
N LYS A 88 8.75 1.64 5.52
CA LYS A 88 9.43 1.29 6.78
C LYS A 88 9.88 -0.17 6.82
N THR A 89 9.09 -1.11 6.28
CA THR A 89 9.53 -2.50 6.16
C THR A 89 10.79 -2.63 5.30
N GLN A 90 10.86 -1.95 4.15
CA GLN A 90 12.06 -2.01 3.31
C GLN A 90 13.28 -1.41 4.01
N LYS A 91 13.09 -0.35 4.79
CA LYS A 91 14.15 0.23 5.62
C LYS A 91 14.65 -0.76 6.67
N ILE A 92 13.75 -1.39 7.41
CA ILE A 92 14.07 -2.38 8.45
C ILE A 92 14.81 -3.60 7.87
N LEU A 93 14.42 -4.03 6.67
CA LEU A 93 15.03 -5.17 6.00
C LEU A 93 16.36 -4.84 5.29
N GLY A 94 16.76 -3.57 5.27
CA GLY A 94 17.99 -3.12 4.61
C GLY A 94 17.87 -3.06 3.08
N ASN A 95 16.66 -3.05 2.54
CA ASN A 95 16.39 -2.92 1.10
C ASN A 95 16.36 -1.45 0.66
N MET A 96 16.15 -0.52 1.59
CA MET A 96 16.39 0.91 1.39
C MET A 96 17.47 1.38 2.36
N ASN A 97 18.50 2.03 1.84
CA ASN A 97 19.57 2.61 2.65
C ASN A 97 19.07 3.88 3.40
N ARG A 98 19.96 4.62 4.07
CA ARG A 98 19.54 5.78 4.88
C ARG A 98 19.10 6.94 3.99
N GLU A 99 19.83 7.17 2.92
CA GLU A 99 19.65 8.26 1.98
C GLU A 99 18.36 8.06 1.16
N GLU A 100 18.12 6.85 0.66
CA GLU A 100 16.89 6.45 -0.06
C GLU A 100 15.66 6.60 0.83
N PHE A 101 15.70 6.10 2.06
CA PHE A 101 14.56 6.23 2.97
C PHE A 101 14.33 7.68 3.39
N SER A 102 15.40 8.45 3.65
CA SER A 102 15.29 9.87 3.98
C SER A 102 14.69 10.68 2.83
N LEU A 103 15.07 10.39 1.58
CA LEU A 103 14.47 11.00 0.40
C LEU A 103 12.99 10.60 0.26
N TYR A 104 12.67 9.31 0.41
CA TYR A 104 11.29 8.83 0.38
C TYR A 104 10.42 9.53 1.41
N GLU A 105 10.90 9.64 2.65
CA GLU A 105 10.20 10.32 3.74
C GLU A 105 9.95 11.79 3.45
N LYS A 106 10.94 12.53 2.92
CA LYS A 106 10.74 13.92 2.50
C LYS A 106 9.66 14.07 1.44
N ILE A 107 9.65 13.19 0.44
CA ILE A 107 8.64 13.18 -0.62
C ILE A 107 7.26 12.86 -0.04
N TYR A 108 7.17 11.85 0.83
CA TYR A 108 5.93 11.50 1.52
C TYR A 108 5.38 12.67 2.33
N CYS A 109 6.21 13.30 3.17
CA CYS A 109 5.79 14.43 4.00
C CYS A 109 5.30 15.61 3.15
N PHE A 110 6.00 15.92 2.06
CA PHE A 110 5.58 16.97 1.13
C PHE A 110 4.21 16.65 0.51
N LEU A 111 4.03 15.45 -0.04
CA LEU A 111 2.76 15.04 -0.65
C LEU A 111 1.63 15.01 0.38
N ASN A 112 1.85 14.37 1.53
CA ASN A 112 0.81 14.22 2.56
C ASN A 112 0.33 15.57 3.09
N GLY A 113 1.18 16.60 3.14
CA GLY A 113 0.80 17.94 3.59
C GLY A 113 -0.20 18.67 2.68
N HIS A 114 -0.38 18.23 1.44
CA HIS A 114 -1.26 18.89 0.44
C HIS A 114 -2.47 18.03 0.02
N LEU A 115 -2.47 16.76 0.40
CA LEU A 115 -3.46 15.78 0.02
C LEU A 115 -4.57 15.64 1.07
N PRO A 116 -5.81 15.30 0.64
CA PRO A 116 -6.89 14.98 1.57
C PRO A 116 -6.48 13.88 2.56
N GLN A 117 -6.83 14.09 3.83
CA GLN A 117 -6.59 13.12 4.89
C GLN A 117 -7.86 12.30 5.15
N PRO A 118 -7.75 11.02 5.49
CA PRO A 118 -8.89 10.19 5.83
C PRO A 118 -9.48 10.59 7.19
N ASP A 119 -10.82 10.65 7.29
CA ASP A 119 -11.51 10.84 8.57
C ASP A 119 -11.43 9.59 9.47
N LEU A 120 -11.29 8.41 8.85
CA LEU A 120 -11.24 7.11 9.53
C LEU A 120 -10.34 6.12 8.80
N ILE A 121 -9.43 5.48 9.54
CA ILE A 121 -8.66 4.32 9.07
C ILE A 121 -9.17 3.06 9.74
N ILE A 122 -9.71 2.15 8.93
CA ILE A 122 -10.08 0.79 9.37
C ILE A 122 -8.92 -0.15 9.00
N GLN A 123 -8.20 -0.62 10.02
CA GLN A 123 -7.10 -1.59 9.90
C GLN A 123 -7.63 -3.01 9.94
N LEU A 124 -7.21 -3.86 8.99
CA LEU A 124 -7.50 -5.28 8.98
C LEU A 124 -6.24 -6.10 9.23
N ASP A 125 -6.28 -6.91 10.28
CA ASP A 125 -5.19 -7.80 10.66
C ASP A 125 -5.48 -9.26 10.32
N SER A 126 -4.42 -10.04 10.13
CA SER A 126 -4.50 -11.48 9.92
C SER A 126 -3.19 -12.14 10.31
N ASN A 127 -3.25 -13.39 10.77
CA ASN A 127 -2.05 -14.13 11.12
C ASN A 127 -1.26 -14.57 9.87
N LEU A 128 0.05 -14.74 10.04
CA LEU A 128 0.97 -15.09 8.96
C LEU A 128 0.56 -16.35 8.16
N PRO A 129 0.12 -17.46 8.78
CA PRO A 129 -0.36 -18.63 8.03
C PRO A 129 -1.53 -18.31 7.11
N GLN A 130 -2.50 -17.52 7.56
CA GLN A 130 -3.64 -17.10 6.74
C GLN A 130 -3.21 -16.17 5.60
N LEU A 131 -2.31 -15.21 5.86
CA LEU A 131 -1.76 -14.32 4.84
C LEU A 131 -1.10 -15.14 3.72
N LEU A 132 -0.18 -16.04 4.06
CA LEU A 132 0.51 -16.92 3.11
C LEU A 132 -0.47 -17.74 2.28
N LYS A 133 -1.48 -18.35 2.94
CA LYS A 133 -2.52 -19.13 2.24
C LYS A 133 -3.29 -18.27 1.23
N ARG A 134 -3.67 -17.04 1.61
CA ARG A 134 -4.44 -16.14 0.74
C ARG A 134 -3.61 -15.61 -0.43
N ILE A 135 -2.33 -15.29 -0.19
CA ILE A 135 -1.37 -14.85 -1.22
C ILE A 135 -1.17 -15.97 -2.25
N SER A 136 -0.88 -17.19 -1.75
CA SER A 136 -0.70 -18.37 -2.60
C SER A 136 -1.94 -18.64 -3.45
N ARG A 137 -3.14 -18.61 -2.85
CA ARG A 137 -4.41 -18.79 -3.58
C ARG A 137 -4.65 -17.73 -4.65
N ARG A 138 -4.21 -16.49 -4.42
CA ARG A 138 -4.35 -15.39 -5.40
C ARG A 138 -3.46 -15.57 -6.63
N GLY A 139 -2.34 -16.30 -6.50
CA GLY A 139 -1.57 -16.80 -7.64
C GLY A 139 -0.89 -15.76 -8.53
N ARG A 140 -0.69 -14.52 -8.05
CA ARG A 140 0.03 -13.48 -8.81
C ARG A 140 1.48 -13.92 -9.04
N SER A 141 1.92 -13.93 -10.29
CA SER A 141 3.24 -14.44 -10.68
C SER A 141 4.39 -13.71 -9.98
N PHE A 142 4.29 -12.39 -9.83
CA PHE A 142 5.30 -11.57 -9.14
C PHE A 142 5.29 -11.74 -7.62
N GLU A 143 4.25 -12.30 -7.01
CA GLU A 143 4.22 -12.58 -5.56
C GLU A 143 4.85 -13.94 -5.22
N LYS A 144 5.24 -14.73 -6.24
CA LYS A 144 5.99 -15.96 -6.04
C LYS A 144 7.37 -15.62 -5.49
N GLY A 145 7.73 -16.22 -4.35
CA GLY A 145 9.02 -15.96 -3.71
C GLY A 145 9.01 -14.87 -2.65
N ILE A 146 7.84 -14.32 -2.28
CA ILE A 146 7.72 -13.45 -1.11
C ILE A 146 8.34 -14.14 0.12
N SER A 147 9.35 -13.50 0.70
CA SER A 147 10.02 -14.08 1.88
C SER A 147 9.11 -14.02 3.10
N LYS A 148 9.16 -15.09 3.92
CA LYS A 148 8.44 -15.15 5.19
C LYS A 148 8.85 -13.99 6.12
N LYS A 149 10.14 -13.65 6.13
CA LYS A 149 10.69 -12.53 6.89
C LYS A 149 10.06 -11.20 6.46
N TYR A 150 9.92 -10.95 5.16
CA TYR A 150 9.27 -9.74 4.65
C TYR A 150 7.82 -9.63 5.15
N LEU A 151 7.01 -10.67 4.98
CA LEU A 151 5.62 -10.65 5.46
C LEU A 151 5.50 -10.52 6.97
N GLN A 152 6.38 -11.17 7.72
CA GLN A 152 6.41 -11.07 9.18
C GLN A 152 6.75 -9.66 9.65
N THR A 153 7.71 -8.98 9.01
CA THR A 153 8.03 -7.60 9.32
C THR A 153 6.87 -6.68 8.94
N LEU A 154 6.30 -6.87 7.75
CA LEU A 154 5.20 -6.06 7.26
C LEU A 154 3.96 -6.18 8.15
N ALA A 155 3.62 -7.39 8.63
CA ALA A 155 2.45 -7.63 9.47
C ALA A 155 2.57 -7.12 10.92
N LYS A 156 3.74 -6.60 11.32
CA LYS A 156 3.97 -6.03 12.65
C LYS A 156 3.84 -4.50 12.69
N LEU A 157 3.72 -3.85 11.53
CA LEU A 157 3.63 -2.40 11.36
C LEU A 157 2.23 -2.01 10.89
#